data_AF-A0A7S0XAT9-F1
#
_entry.id   AF-A0A7S0XAT9-F1
#
_cell.length_a   1.000
_cell.length_b   1.000
_cell.length_c   1.000
_cell.angle_alpha   90.00
_cell.angle_beta   90.00
_cell.angle_gamma   90.00
#
_symmetry.space_group_name_H-M   'P 1'
#
loop_
_entity.id
_entity.type
_entity.pdbx_description
1 polymer ?
#
loop_
_entity_poly.entity_id
_entity_poly.type
_entity_poly.pdbx_seq_one_letter_code
_entity_poly.pdbx_strand_id
1 'polypeptide(L)'
;FSYLWVTHPPPAATAVVHRYTSAAAGSGSGAIANAARAGRCPWPTPTLADYNTLAAESEYAAWTLVHGFGLNHVAISVHQLVRSITERGGGNSLDDENRDDLSLEGGCKTSVSQPITCLEDVIALLMAAPHSLLLNAEGGVVKVSPDGLLRQSATSAQLRPMVFACGGAADVPGGYIEFAERLALPHFAEVEAAGGVLREDQRRDGFEVGNADKIFESTYVGQTGAR
;
A
#
# COMPACT_ATOMS: atom_id res chain seq x y z
N PHE A 1 7.35 3.17 -9.32
CA PHE A 1 6.43 3.42 -10.44
C PHE A 1 6.34 2.16 -11.28
N SER A 2 5.13 1.73 -11.62
CA SER A 2 4.89 0.56 -12.47
C SER A 2 4.14 0.99 -13.72
N TYR A 3 4.40 0.33 -14.84
CA TYR A 3 3.74 0.57 -16.11
C TYR A 3 3.02 -0.69 -16.55
N LEU A 4 1.77 -0.55 -16.99
CA LEU A 4 1.06 -1.63 -17.65
C LEU A 4 1.61 -1.76 -19.08
N TRP A 5 2.18 -2.92 -19.39
CA TRP A 5 2.59 -3.24 -20.75
C TRP A 5 1.36 -3.63 -21.57
N VAL A 6 0.95 -2.76 -22.48
CA VAL A 6 -0.19 -2.98 -23.39
C VAL A 6 0.28 -3.79 -24.61
N THR A 7 0.83 -4.98 -24.40
CA THR A 7 1.21 -5.89 -25.51
C THR A 7 0.15 -6.97 -25.69
N HIS A 8 -0.65 -6.83 -26.74
CA HIS A 8 -1.74 -7.72 -27.16
C HIS A 8 -2.94 -7.93 -26.20
N PRO A 9 -3.51 -6.89 -25.55
CA PRO A 9 -4.84 -7.05 -24.95
C PRO A 9 -5.88 -7.29 -26.04
N PRO A 10 -7.04 -7.88 -25.72
CA PRO A 10 -8.15 -7.97 -26.65
C PRO A 10 -8.51 -6.60 -27.22
N PRO A 11 -9.02 -6.53 -28.48
CA PRO A 11 -9.34 -5.26 -29.13
C PRO A 11 -10.24 -4.34 -28.30
N ALA A 12 -11.15 -4.92 -27.50
CA ALA A 12 -12.05 -4.18 -26.63
C ALA A 12 -11.31 -3.40 -25.53
N ALA A 13 -10.41 -4.04 -24.78
CA ALA A 13 -9.62 -3.37 -23.74
C ALA A 13 -8.67 -2.32 -24.33
N THR A 14 -8.06 -2.64 -25.47
CA THR A 14 -7.21 -1.69 -26.21
C THR A 14 -7.99 -0.43 -26.61
N ALA A 15 -9.22 -0.58 -27.12
CA ALA A 15 -10.08 0.54 -27.48
C ALA A 15 -10.46 1.41 -26.27
N VAL A 16 -10.70 0.79 -25.10
CA VAL A 16 -10.95 1.53 -23.86
C VAL A 16 -9.72 2.34 -23.46
N VAL A 17 -8.54 1.73 -23.37
CA VAL A 17 -7.29 2.43 -23.00
C VAL A 17 -7.02 3.61 -23.94
N HIS A 18 -7.15 3.40 -25.25
CA HIS A 18 -6.97 4.48 -26.23
C HIS A 18 -7.96 5.62 -26.04
N ARG A 19 -9.23 5.34 -25.77
CA ARG A 19 -10.25 6.39 -25.57
C ARG A 19 -9.87 7.36 -24.46
N TYR A 20 -9.50 6.85 -23.28
CA TYR A 20 -9.19 7.69 -22.13
C TYR A 20 -7.82 8.36 -22.23
N THR A 21 -6.82 7.68 -22.79
CA THR A 21 -5.50 8.27 -23.01
C THR A 21 -5.52 9.36 -24.08
N SER A 22 -6.31 9.20 -25.15
CA SER A 22 -6.54 10.25 -26.15
C SER A 22 -7.29 11.46 -25.57
N ALA A 23 -8.30 11.24 -24.71
CA ALA A 23 -8.99 12.33 -24.02
C ALA A 23 -8.06 13.14 -23.10
N ALA A 24 -7.19 12.45 -22.35
CA ALA A 24 -6.17 13.11 -21.54
C ALA A 24 -5.19 13.90 -22.41
N ALA A 25 -4.71 13.32 -23.51
CA ALA A 25 -3.81 14.00 -24.44
C ALA A 25 -4.44 15.27 -25.03
N GLY A 26 -5.73 15.22 -25.40
CA GLY A 26 -6.48 16.38 -25.89
C GLY A 26 -6.65 17.51 -24.87
N SER A 27 -6.52 17.23 -23.57
CA SER A 27 -6.57 18.23 -22.50
C SER A 27 -5.28 19.04 -22.33
N GLY A 28 -4.19 18.61 -22.97
CA GLY A 28 -2.89 19.28 -22.93
C GLY A 28 -2.01 18.91 -21.74
N SER A 29 -0.69 19.04 -21.90
CA SER A 29 0.32 18.62 -20.92
C SER A 29 0.18 19.31 -19.56
N GLY A 30 -0.23 20.59 -19.52
CA GLY A 30 -0.46 21.32 -18.28
C GLY A 30 -1.60 20.73 -17.44
N ALA A 31 -2.69 20.28 -18.07
CA ALA A 31 -3.79 19.63 -17.37
C ALA A 31 -3.37 18.27 -16.81
N ILE A 32 -2.61 17.48 -17.58
CA ILE A 32 -2.06 16.20 -17.15
C ILE A 32 -1.11 16.38 -15.96
N ALA A 33 -0.20 17.35 -16.03
CA ALA A 33 0.75 17.65 -14.95
C ALA A 33 0.02 18.09 -13.67
N ASN A 34 -1.03 18.90 -13.79
CA ASN A 34 -1.87 19.28 -12.66
C ASN A 34 -2.62 18.09 -12.05
N ALA A 35 -3.17 17.20 -12.86
CA ALA A 35 -3.82 15.97 -12.40
C ALA A 35 -2.84 15.05 -11.65
N ALA A 36 -1.62 14.89 -12.18
CA ALA A 36 -0.55 14.12 -11.55
C ALA A 36 -0.16 14.69 -10.18
N ARG A 37 0.05 16.01 -10.10
CA ARG A 37 0.37 16.69 -8.83
C ARG A 37 -0.77 16.59 -7.81
N ALA A 38 -2.01 16.57 -8.27
CA ALA A 38 -3.19 16.45 -7.43
C ALA A 38 -3.57 15.00 -7.08
N GLY A 39 -2.89 14.00 -7.65
CA GLY A 39 -3.21 12.58 -7.46
C GLY A 39 -4.59 12.20 -8.00
N ARG A 40 -4.98 12.70 -9.17
CA ARG A 40 -6.30 12.48 -9.78
C ARG A 40 -6.20 11.92 -11.20
N CYS A 41 -7.32 11.47 -11.75
CA CYS A 41 -7.41 11.06 -13.15
C CYS A 41 -7.20 12.25 -14.10
N PRO A 42 -6.36 12.11 -15.15
CA PRO A 42 -6.19 13.13 -16.18
C PRO A 42 -7.23 13.03 -17.31
N TRP A 43 -8.18 12.10 -17.22
CA TRP A 43 -9.26 11.86 -18.17
C TRP A 43 -10.63 11.93 -17.48
N PRO A 44 -11.73 12.03 -18.25
CA PRO A 44 -13.09 12.03 -17.69
C PRO A 44 -13.42 10.73 -16.95
N THR A 45 -14.40 10.80 -16.04
CA THR A 45 -14.92 9.62 -15.33
C THR A 45 -15.34 8.54 -16.32
N PRO A 46 -14.91 7.28 -16.14
CA PRO A 46 -15.24 6.22 -17.07
C PRO A 46 -16.69 5.76 -16.98
N THR A 47 -17.15 5.01 -17.98
CA THR A 47 -18.41 4.26 -17.91
C THR A 47 -18.21 2.95 -17.15
N LEU A 48 -19.28 2.41 -16.55
CA LEU A 48 -19.22 1.12 -15.86
C LEU A 48 -18.87 -0.02 -16.84
N ALA A 49 -19.35 0.07 -18.09
CA ALA A 49 -19.04 -0.90 -19.13
C ALA A 49 -17.54 -0.92 -19.48
N ASP A 50 -16.91 0.26 -19.59
CA ASP A 50 -15.47 0.35 -19.85
C ASP A 50 -14.65 -0.17 -18.67
N TYR A 51 -15.06 0.13 -17.44
CA TYR A 51 -14.43 -0.42 -16.24
C TYR A 51 -14.50 -1.94 -16.21
N ASN A 52 -15.68 -2.53 -16.43
CA ASN A 52 -15.86 -3.97 -16.46
C ASN A 52 -15.08 -4.64 -17.60
N THR A 53 -14.98 -3.96 -18.76
CA THR A 53 -14.17 -4.43 -19.90
C THR A 53 -12.70 -4.53 -19.51
N LEU A 54 -12.15 -3.54 -18.81
CA LEU A 54 -10.77 -3.63 -18.33
C LEU A 54 -10.63 -4.61 -17.18
N ALA A 55 -11.57 -4.66 -16.24
CA ALA A 55 -11.49 -5.52 -15.06
C ALA A 55 -11.48 -7.00 -15.43
N ALA A 56 -12.18 -7.38 -16.51
CA ALA A 56 -12.16 -8.75 -17.03
C ALA A 56 -10.78 -9.17 -17.58
N GLU A 57 -9.95 -8.21 -18.02
CA GLU A 57 -8.64 -8.47 -18.62
C GLU A 57 -7.48 -8.21 -17.66
N SER A 58 -7.60 -7.16 -16.86
CA SER A 58 -6.57 -6.69 -15.94
C SER A 58 -7.17 -5.79 -14.86
N GLU A 59 -7.20 -6.31 -13.63
CA GLU A 59 -7.60 -5.53 -12.45
C GLU A 59 -6.71 -4.29 -12.26
N TYR A 60 -5.42 -4.38 -12.62
CA TYR A 60 -4.51 -3.24 -12.62
C TYR A 60 -4.94 -2.14 -13.61
N ALA A 61 -5.36 -2.54 -14.83
CA ALA A 61 -5.85 -1.59 -15.83
C ALA A 61 -7.14 -0.91 -15.37
N ALA A 62 -8.06 -1.68 -14.77
CA ALA A 62 -9.32 -1.16 -14.22
C ALA A 62 -9.08 -0.21 -13.04
N TRP A 63 -8.19 -0.58 -12.11
CA TRP A 63 -7.78 0.29 -10.99
C TRP A 63 -7.18 1.59 -11.50
N THR A 64 -6.25 1.51 -12.47
CA THR A 64 -5.62 2.69 -13.07
C THR A 64 -6.65 3.57 -13.77
N LEU A 65 -7.65 2.99 -14.45
CA LEU A 65 -8.68 3.75 -15.15
C LEU A 65 -9.48 4.66 -14.20
N VAL A 66 -9.80 4.16 -13.00
CA VAL A 66 -10.65 4.89 -12.03
C VAL A 66 -9.86 5.76 -11.04
N HIS A 67 -8.57 5.46 -10.81
CA HIS A 67 -7.72 6.21 -9.86
C HIS A 67 -6.68 7.11 -10.52
N GLY A 68 -6.29 6.82 -11.77
CA GLY A 68 -5.29 7.61 -12.51
C GLY A 68 -3.96 7.71 -11.77
N PHE A 69 -3.57 8.93 -11.41
CA PHE A 69 -2.35 9.19 -10.63
C PHE A 69 -2.55 9.10 -9.11
N GLY A 70 -3.69 8.58 -8.65
CA GLY A 70 -3.93 8.31 -7.24
C GLY A 70 -2.85 7.42 -6.64
N LEU A 71 -2.50 7.67 -5.38
CA LEU A 71 -1.53 6.85 -4.65
C LEU A 71 -2.11 5.46 -4.42
N ASN A 72 -1.45 4.44 -4.95
CA ASN A 72 -1.89 3.05 -4.80
C ASN A 72 -1.62 2.52 -3.39
N HIS A 73 -0.39 2.71 -2.90
CA HIS A 73 -0.03 2.33 -1.54
C HIS A 73 1.14 3.16 -1.02
N VAL A 74 1.34 3.06 0.29
CA VAL A 74 2.59 3.43 0.98
C VAL A 74 3.13 2.20 1.68
N ALA A 75 4.45 2.14 1.86
CA ALA A 75 5.11 1.09 2.62
C ALA A 75 5.67 1.67 3.93
N ILE A 76 5.22 1.12 5.06
CA ILE A 76 5.72 1.45 6.39
C ILE A 76 6.95 0.59 6.68
N SER A 77 8.07 1.24 7.00
CA SER A 77 9.29 0.57 7.47
C SER A 77 9.08 0.09 8.91
N VAL A 78 8.97 -1.22 9.09
CA VAL A 78 8.73 -1.83 10.41
C VAL A 78 9.94 -1.64 11.33
N HIS A 79 11.15 -1.84 10.82
CA HIS A 79 12.37 -1.71 11.62
C HIS A 79 12.59 -0.27 12.16
N GLN A 80 12.13 0.76 11.44
CA GLN A 80 12.15 2.14 11.94
C GLN A 80 11.02 2.42 12.94
N LEU A 81 9.84 1.80 12.75
CA LEU A 81 8.74 1.91 13.70
C LEU A 81 9.14 1.34 15.06
N VAL A 82 9.67 0.12 15.09
CA VAL A 82 10.18 -0.56 16.29
C VAL A 82 11.16 0.36 17.03
N ARG A 83 12.17 0.87 16.32
CA ARG A 83 13.15 1.80 16.87
C ARG A 83 12.50 3.01 17.54
N SER A 84 11.58 3.67 16.84
CA SER A 84 10.93 4.88 17.35
C SER A 84 10.10 4.64 18.62
N ILE A 85 9.49 3.46 18.75
CA ILE A 85 8.72 3.06 19.94
C ILE A 85 9.67 2.76 21.10
N THR A 86 10.75 2.01 20.84
CA THR A 86 11.77 1.68 21.85
C THR A 86 12.45 2.94 22.41
N GLU A 87 12.84 3.88 21.54
CA GLU A 87 13.46 5.15 21.96
C GLU A 87 12.52 6.00 22.82
N ARG A 88 11.21 5.99 22.56
CA ARG A 88 10.21 6.71 23.37
C ARG A 88 9.89 6.02 24.70
N GLY A 89 9.98 4.69 24.75
CA GLY A 89 9.72 3.89 25.97
C GLY A 89 10.91 3.81 26.93
N GLY A 90 12.13 4.07 26.46
CA GLY A 90 13.37 3.98 27.25
C GLY A 90 13.82 5.28 27.95
N GLY A 91 13.10 6.38 27.79
CA GLY A 91 13.42 7.66 28.44
C GLY A 91 13.02 7.68 29.91
N ASN A 92 13.90 7.22 30.80
CA ASN A 92 13.78 7.50 32.23
C ASN A 92 14.23 8.94 32.53
N SER A 93 13.33 9.71 33.18
CA SER A 93 13.54 10.97 33.91
C SER A 93 14.18 12.16 33.17
N LEU A 94 13.35 13.11 32.70
CA LEU A 94 13.53 14.56 32.90
C LEU A 94 12.15 15.25 32.88
N ASP A 95 11.75 15.76 34.05
CA ASP A 95 10.80 16.84 34.37
C ASP A 95 9.40 16.86 33.72
N ASP A 96 8.43 16.49 34.56
CA ASP A 96 6.98 16.42 34.36
C ASP A 96 6.28 17.79 34.50
N GLU A 97 6.66 18.81 33.72
CA GLU A 97 6.05 20.16 33.85
C GLU A 97 5.92 20.93 32.52
N ASN A 98 5.73 20.28 31.35
CA ASN A 98 5.13 20.97 30.18
C ASN A 98 4.72 20.03 29.04
N ARG A 99 3.63 19.25 29.19
CA ARG A 99 2.95 18.68 28.02
C ARG A 99 1.86 19.64 27.58
N ASP A 100 2.17 20.42 26.55
CA ASP A 100 1.15 21.13 25.78
C ASP A 100 0.13 20.12 25.23
N ASP A 101 -1.10 20.37 25.63
CA ASP A 101 -2.31 19.63 25.35
C ASP A 101 -2.66 19.73 23.86
N LEU A 102 -2.21 18.74 23.08
CA LEU A 102 -2.80 18.38 21.79
C LEU A 102 -3.60 17.09 21.96
N SER A 103 -4.60 17.11 22.83
CA SER A 103 -5.65 16.11 22.86
C SER A 103 -6.49 16.20 21.58
N LEU A 104 -6.17 15.34 20.62
CA LEU A 104 -7.16 14.90 19.65
C LEU A 104 -8.21 14.09 20.40
N GLU A 105 -9.35 14.69 20.70
CA GLU A 105 -10.48 14.00 21.30
C GLU A 105 -10.90 12.80 20.43
N GLY A 106 -10.80 11.61 21.01
CA GLY A 106 -10.98 10.33 20.31
C GLY A 106 -9.88 9.31 20.60
N GLY A 107 -9.26 9.34 21.78
CA GLY A 107 -8.21 8.42 22.18
C GLY A 107 -8.69 6.97 22.21
N CYS A 108 -8.39 6.22 21.14
CA CYS A 108 -8.39 4.78 21.20
C CYS A 108 -7.35 4.38 22.26
N LYS A 109 -7.81 3.90 23.43
CA LYS A 109 -6.94 3.30 24.44
C LYS A 109 -6.46 1.95 23.91
N THR A 110 -5.58 1.96 22.92
CA THR A 110 -4.82 0.76 22.54
C THR A 110 -3.77 0.55 23.62
N SER A 111 -4.11 -0.23 24.65
CA SER A 111 -3.07 -0.85 25.46
C SER A 111 -2.37 -1.87 24.55
N VAL A 112 -1.33 -1.43 23.85
CA VAL A 112 -0.40 -2.35 23.18
C VAL A 112 0.33 -3.06 24.32
N SER A 113 -0.22 -4.18 24.78
CA SER A 113 0.26 -4.92 25.95
C SER A 113 1.62 -5.58 25.70
N GLN A 114 2.09 -5.60 24.45
CA GLN A 114 3.38 -6.16 24.04
C GLN A 114 4.09 -5.21 23.06
N PRO A 115 5.41 -4.98 23.20
CA PRO A 115 6.15 -4.12 22.30
C PRO A 115 6.13 -4.67 20.87
N ILE A 116 6.02 -3.79 19.88
CA ILE A 116 6.22 -4.15 18.47
C ILE A 116 7.73 -4.32 18.26
N THR A 117 8.18 -5.50 17.85
CA THR A 117 9.59 -5.84 17.65
C THR A 117 9.90 -6.37 16.26
N CYS A 118 8.92 -6.95 15.57
CA CYS A 118 9.05 -7.47 14.22
C CYS A 118 7.76 -7.29 13.39
N LEU A 119 7.79 -7.71 12.13
CA LEU A 119 6.63 -7.65 11.23
C LEU A 119 5.42 -8.42 11.76
N GLU A 120 5.62 -9.58 12.40
CA GLU A 120 4.54 -10.38 12.98
C GLU A 120 3.77 -9.64 14.06
N ASP A 121 4.44 -8.86 14.90
CA ASP A 121 3.78 -8.07 15.94
C ASP A 121 2.86 -7.01 15.33
N VAL A 122 3.29 -6.39 14.22
CA VAL A 122 2.47 -5.46 13.45
C VAL A 122 1.25 -6.18 12.88
N ILE A 123 1.43 -7.34 12.26
CA ILE A 123 0.34 -8.15 11.70
C ILE A 123 -0.68 -8.52 12.79
N ALA A 124 -0.20 -9.01 13.93
CA ALA A 124 -1.05 -9.37 15.05
C ALA A 124 -1.85 -8.17 15.57
N LEU A 125 -1.23 -6.99 15.68
CA LEU A 125 -1.88 -5.75 16.11
C LEU A 125 -3.00 -5.31 15.14
N LEU A 126 -2.76 -5.41 13.83
CA LEU A 126 -3.73 -5.01 12.81
C LEU A 126 -4.92 -5.96 12.73
N MET A 127 -4.69 -7.26 12.89
CA MET A 127 -5.73 -8.29 12.83
C MET A 127 -6.54 -8.37 14.13
N ALA A 128 -5.95 -8.03 15.28
CA ALA A 128 -6.63 -8.04 16.56
C ALA A 128 -7.67 -6.91 16.68
N ALA A 129 -8.68 -7.13 17.53
CA ALA A 129 -9.58 -6.06 17.95
C ALA A 129 -8.78 -4.96 18.69
N PRO A 130 -9.12 -3.67 18.52
CA PRO A 130 -10.29 -3.15 17.82
C PRO A 130 -10.10 -2.92 16.31
N HIS A 131 -8.91 -3.19 15.75
CA HIS A 131 -8.58 -2.84 14.37
C HIS A 131 -9.22 -3.79 13.34
N SER A 132 -9.14 -5.10 13.58
CA SER A 132 -9.77 -6.16 12.76
C SER A 132 -9.56 -5.98 11.25
N LEU A 133 -8.37 -5.54 10.84
CA LEU A 133 -8.05 -5.29 9.44
C LEU A 133 -7.77 -6.61 8.71
N LEU A 134 -8.23 -6.68 7.47
CA LEU A 134 -7.91 -7.78 6.56
C LEU A 134 -6.53 -7.54 5.94
N LEU A 135 -5.74 -8.60 5.87
CA LEU A 135 -4.44 -8.61 5.19
C LEU A 135 -4.51 -9.50 3.95
N ASN A 136 -3.74 -9.15 2.93
CA ASN A 136 -3.57 -9.96 1.73
C ASN A 136 -2.88 -11.28 2.11
N ALA A 137 -3.60 -12.39 1.93
CA ALA A 137 -3.14 -13.73 2.27
C ALA A 137 -2.59 -14.52 1.07
N GLU A 138 -2.64 -13.97 -0.14
CA GLU A 138 -2.10 -14.61 -1.35
C GLU A 138 -0.59 -14.86 -1.19
N GLY A 139 -0.13 -16.09 -1.40
CA GLY A 139 1.26 -16.46 -1.14
C GLY A 139 1.69 -16.41 0.34
N GLY A 140 0.73 -16.36 1.27
CA GLY A 140 0.95 -16.19 2.70
C GLY A 140 0.83 -14.73 3.15
N VAL A 141 0.51 -14.49 4.43
CA VAL A 141 0.37 -13.12 4.98
C VAL A 141 1.71 -12.37 4.99
N VAL A 142 2.82 -13.10 5.19
CA VAL A 142 4.18 -12.57 5.07
C VAL A 142 4.83 -13.14 3.82
N LYS A 143 5.21 -12.26 2.89
CA LYS A 143 6.00 -12.58 1.70
C LYS A 143 7.46 -12.40 2.06
N VAL A 144 8.26 -13.46 1.89
CA VAL A 144 9.68 -13.47 2.22
C VAL A 144 10.48 -13.65 0.95
N SER A 145 11.43 -12.74 0.72
CA SER A 145 12.38 -12.82 -0.39
C SER A 145 13.25 -14.08 -0.30
N PRO A 146 13.82 -14.58 -1.43
CA PRO A 146 14.62 -15.80 -1.43
C PRO A 146 15.86 -15.76 -0.52
N ASP A 147 16.43 -14.56 -0.30
CA ASP A 147 17.57 -14.36 0.62
C ASP A 147 17.13 -14.27 2.10
N GLY A 148 15.82 -14.19 2.36
CA GLY A 148 15.24 -14.08 3.70
C GLY A 148 15.32 -12.67 4.31
N LEU A 149 15.94 -11.70 3.63
CA LEU A 149 16.32 -10.41 4.21
C LEU A 149 15.29 -9.30 3.97
N LEU A 150 14.37 -9.48 3.02
CA LEU A 150 13.20 -8.64 2.81
C LEU A 150 11.92 -9.41 3.11
N ARG A 151 11.12 -8.90 4.05
CA ARG A 151 9.85 -9.47 4.50
C ARG A 151 8.76 -8.41 4.36
N GLN A 152 7.64 -8.77 3.76
CA GLN A 152 6.59 -7.81 3.43
C GLN A 152 5.21 -8.36 3.74
N SER A 153 4.30 -7.49 4.16
CA SER A 153 2.86 -7.77 4.30
C SER A 153 2.06 -6.56 3.84
N ALA A 154 0.78 -6.74 3.53
CA ALA A 154 -0.08 -5.64 3.09
C ALA A 154 -1.52 -5.84 3.55
N THR A 155 -2.22 -4.75 3.84
CA THR A 155 -3.68 -4.78 4.04
C THR A 155 -4.38 -5.12 2.73
N SER A 156 -5.53 -5.78 2.80
CA SER A 156 -6.44 -5.82 1.66
C SER A 156 -7.01 -4.41 1.39
N ALA A 157 -7.11 -4.03 0.12
CA ALA A 157 -7.71 -2.75 -0.25
C ALA A 157 -9.18 -2.69 0.19
N GLN A 158 -9.60 -1.54 0.71
CA GLN A 158 -11.02 -1.32 0.99
C GLN A 158 -11.79 -1.05 -0.31
N LEU A 159 -12.96 -1.67 -0.43
CA LEU A 159 -13.91 -1.32 -1.47
C LEU A 159 -14.57 0.02 -1.19
N ARG A 160 -14.73 0.83 -2.23
CA ARG A 160 -15.34 2.15 -2.16
C ARG A 160 -16.42 2.26 -3.26
N PRO A 161 -17.61 2.74 -2.93
CA PRO A 161 -18.64 2.95 -3.95
C PRO A 161 -18.22 4.08 -4.89
N MET A 162 -18.37 3.84 -6.19
CA MET A 162 -18.11 4.82 -7.24
C MET A 162 -19.31 4.92 -8.19
N VAL A 163 -19.69 6.15 -8.54
CA VAL A 163 -20.68 6.43 -9.60
C VAL A 163 -19.93 6.73 -10.90
N PHE A 164 -20.29 6.01 -11.96
CA PHE A 164 -19.71 6.09 -13.28
C PHE A 164 -20.42 7.13 -14.14
N ALA A 165 -19.80 7.57 -15.23
CA ALA A 165 -20.36 8.62 -16.12
C ALA A 165 -21.71 8.24 -16.75
N CYS A 166 -22.00 6.94 -16.87
CA CYS A 166 -23.29 6.44 -17.36
C CYS A 166 -24.40 6.37 -16.28
N GLY A 167 -24.13 6.86 -15.06
CA GLY A 167 -25.05 6.80 -13.92
C GLY A 167 -25.08 5.44 -13.20
N GLY A 168 -24.37 4.42 -13.71
CA GLY A 168 -24.18 3.15 -13.01
C GLY A 168 -23.29 3.32 -11.79
N ALA A 169 -23.40 2.42 -10.82
CA ALA A 169 -22.56 2.41 -9.62
C ALA A 169 -21.99 1.01 -9.38
N ALA A 170 -20.76 0.95 -8.88
CA ALA A 170 -20.12 -0.28 -8.43
C ALA A 170 -19.11 0.03 -7.32
N ASP A 171 -18.80 -0.98 -6.52
CA ASP A 171 -17.69 -0.91 -5.58
C ASP A 171 -16.37 -1.14 -6.32
N VAL A 172 -15.41 -0.25 -6.12
CA VAL A 172 -14.08 -0.33 -6.71
C VAL A 172 -13.02 -0.43 -5.61
N PRO A 173 -11.96 -1.23 -5.79
CA PRO A 173 -10.87 -1.32 -4.82
C PRO A 173 -10.11 0.00 -4.72
N GLY A 174 -9.88 0.47 -3.49
CA GLY A 174 -9.04 1.63 -3.19
C GLY A 174 -7.54 1.31 -3.19
N GLY A 175 -6.78 2.11 -2.45
CA GLY A 175 -5.38 1.79 -2.13
C GLY A 175 -5.24 0.86 -0.92
N TYR A 176 -4.02 0.45 -0.63
CA TYR A 176 -3.67 -0.37 0.54
C TYR A 176 -2.44 0.19 1.27
N ILE A 177 -2.13 -0.36 2.44
CA ILE A 177 -0.91 -0.07 3.18
C ILE A 177 -0.05 -1.33 3.17
N GLU A 178 1.21 -1.17 2.78
CA GLU A 178 2.24 -2.20 2.86
C GLU A 178 3.09 -1.98 4.12
N PHE A 179 3.62 -3.07 4.67
CA PHE A 179 4.57 -3.10 5.78
C PHE A 179 5.79 -3.89 5.30
N ALA A 180 6.97 -3.26 5.40
CA ALA A 180 8.22 -3.85 4.96
C ALA A 180 9.24 -3.88 6.11
N GLU A 181 9.80 -5.06 6.35
CA GLU A 181 10.88 -5.29 7.28
C GLU A 181 12.13 -5.70 6.49
N ARG A 182 13.20 -4.91 6.66
CA ARG A 182 14.50 -5.13 6.01
C ARG A 182 15.51 -5.56 7.06
N LEU A 183 16.01 -6.78 6.94
CA LEU A 183 16.99 -7.34 7.87
C LEU A 183 18.41 -6.86 7.53
N ALA A 184 19.32 -7.02 8.49
CA ALA A 184 20.73 -6.74 8.31
C ALA A 184 21.33 -7.52 7.13
N LEU A 185 22.22 -6.88 6.37
CA LEU A 185 23.08 -7.63 5.46
C LEU A 185 23.99 -8.58 6.26
N PRO A 186 24.41 -9.72 5.69
CA PRO A 186 25.15 -10.74 6.44
C PRO A 186 26.39 -10.23 7.19
N HIS A 187 27.10 -9.25 6.63
CA HIS A 187 28.30 -8.66 7.24
C HIS A 187 28.01 -7.65 8.37
N PHE A 188 26.74 -7.30 8.60
CA PHE A 188 26.28 -6.48 9.73
C PHE A 188 25.41 -7.27 10.72
N ALA A 189 25.19 -8.57 10.49
CA ALA A 189 24.35 -9.41 11.35
C ALA A 189 24.84 -9.43 12.80
N GLU A 190 26.16 -9.43 13.02
CA GLU A 190 26.74 -9.38 14.36
C GLU A 190 26.47 -8.05 15.09
N VAL A 191 26.39 -6.95 14.35
CA VAL A 191 26.09 -5.63 14.91
C VAL A 191 24.65 -5.62 15.42
N GLU A 192 23.70 -6.14 14.65
CA GLU A 192 22.30 -6.26 15.08
C GLU A 192 22.15 -7.25 16.26
N ALA A 193 22.82 -8.40 16.21
CA ALA A 193 22.80 -9.40 17.27
C ALA A 193 23.37 -8.88 18.60
N ALA A 194 24.32 -7.94 18.55
CA ALA A 194 24.86 -7.26 19.72
C ALA A 194 23.98 -6.10 20.23
N GLY A 195 22.80 -5.89 19.64
CA GLY A 195 21.90 -4.77 19.96
C GLY A 195 22.37 -3.42 19.38
N GLY A 196 23.28 -3.44 18.41
CA GLY A 196 23.76 -2.25 17.71
C GLY A 196 22.71 -1.69 16.74
N VAL A 197 22.71 -0.37 16.60
CA VAL A 197 21.79 0.34 15.70
C VAL A 197 22.32 0.30 14.27
N LEU A 198 21.55 -0.30 13.36
CA LEU A 198 21.86 -0.30 11.93
C LEU A 198 21.27 0.91 11.21
N ARG A 199 22.03 1.42 10.24
CA ARG A 199 21.57 2.38 9.23
C ARG A 199 20.86 1.65 8.07
N GLU A 200 20.12 2.39 7.25
CA GLU A 200 19.41 1.81 6.09
C GLU A 200 20.36 1.17 5.07
N ASP A 201 21.54 1.76 4.85
CA ASP A 201 22.57 1.22 3.94
C ASP A 201 23.21 -0.09 4.45
N GLN A 202 22.90 -0.49 5.68
CA GLN A 202 23.38 -1.73 6.31
C GLN A 202 22.31 -2.84 6.28
N ARG A 203 21.12 -2.54 5.76
CA ARG A 203 19.98 -3.47 5.61
C ARG A 203 19.78 -3.84 4.14
N ARG A 204 19.01 -4.90 3.88
CA ARG A 204 18.65 -5.29 2.50
C ARG A 204 17.86 -4.19 1.80
N ASP A 205 18.49 -3.54 0.82
CA ASP A 205 17.84 -2.54 -0.04
C ASP A 205 17.18 -3.18 -1.28
N GLY A 206 16.33 -2.45 -1.99
CA GLY A 206 15.69 -2.88 -3.25
C GLY A 206 14.34 -3.57 -3.07
N PHE A 207 13.85 -4.17 -4.16
CA PHE A 207 12.58 -4.89 -4.25
C PHE A 207 12.82 -6.34 -4.60
N GLU A 208 11.84 -7.21 -4.29
CA GLU A 208 11.85 -8.60 -4.72
C GLU A 208 10.65 -8.86 -5.62
N VAL A 209 10.90 -9.32 -6.85
CA VAL A 209 9.85 -9.47 -7.89
C VAL A 209 8.75 -10.41 -7.42
N GLY A 210 9.11 -11.57 -6.86
CA GLY A 210 8.13 -12.54 -6.36
C GLY A 210 7.25 -11.99 -5.24
N ASN A 211 7.79 -11.13 -4.37
CA ASN A 211 7.00 -10.45 -3.34
C ASN A 211 6.09 -9.39 -3.96
N ALA A 212 6.63 -8.58 -4.87
CA ALA A 212 5.91 -7.49 -5.52
C ALA A 212 4.69 -7.99 -6.29
N ASP A 213 4.84 -9.08 -7.05
CA ASP A 213 3.75 -9.71 -7.80
C ASP A 213 2.56 -10.03 -6.90
N LYS A 214 2.82 -10.59 -5.71
CA LYS A 214 1.77 -10.94 -4.75
C LYS A 214 1.20 -9.76 -3.98
N ILE A 215 1.99 -8.71 -3.79
CA ILE A 215 1.52 -7.49 -3.12
C ILE A 215 0.60 -6.68 -4.04
N PHE A 216 0.81 -6.66 -5.36
CA PHE A 216 -0.10 -6.00 -6.29
C PHE A 216 -1.52 -6.60 -6.27
N GLU A 217 -1.66 -7.88 -5.91
CA GLU A 217 -2.96 -8.53 -5.77
C GLU A 217 -3.77 -7.99 -4.57
N SER A 218 -3.21 -7.10 -3.73
CA SER A 218 -3.94 -6.49 -2.60
C SER A 218 -5.12 -5.62 -3.03
N THR A 219 -5.14 -5.16 -4.28
CA THR A 219 -6.28 -4.46 -4.88
C THR A 219 -7.28 -5.38 -5.56
N TYR A 220 -7.04 -6.70 -5.59
CA TYR A 220 -7.91 -7.61 -6.32
C TYR A 220 -9.19 -7.86 -5.54
N VAL A 221 -10.33 -7.92 -6.24
CA VAL A 221 -11.65 -8.09 -5.61
C VAL A 221 -11.69 -9.34 -4.73
N GLY A 222 -10.99 -10.42 -5.13
CA GLY A 222 -10.87 -11.65 -4.34
C GLY A 222 -10.20 -11.46 -2.97
N GLN A 223 -9.41 -10.40 -2.76
CA GLN A 223 -8.73 -10.10 -1.50
C GLN A 223 -9.54 -9.15 -0.61
N THR A 224 -10.59 -8.49 -1.11
CA THR A 224 -11.31 -7.42 -0.38
C THR A 224 -12.43 -7.91 0.53
N GLY A 225 -12.53 -9.22 0.79
CA GLY A 225 -13.58 -9.83 1.63
C GLY A 225 -14.99 -9.82 1.02
N ALA A 226 -15.14 -9.30 -0.21
CA ALA A 226 -16.38 -9.37 -0.97
C ALA A 226 -16.54 -10.78 -1.55
N ARG A 227 -17.71 -11.39 -1.30
CA ARG A 227 -18.15 -12.64 -1.93
C ARG A 227 -19.19 -12.35 -3.00
#